data_AF-A0A089I1U7-F1
#
_entry.id   AF-A0A089I1U7-F1
#
_cell.length_a   1.000
_cell.length_b   1.000
_cell.length_c   1.000
_cell.angle_alpha   90.00
_cell.angle_beta   90.00
_cell.angle_gamma   90.00
#
_symmetry.space_group_name_H-M   'P 1'
#
loop_
_entity.id
_entity.type
_entity.pdbx_description
1 polymer ?
#
loop_
_entity_poly.entity_id
_entity_poly.type
_entity_poly.pdbx_seq_one_letter_code
_entity_poly.pdbx_strand_id
1 'polypeptide(L)'
;MNRYTKLLRKLIHDSNLSLSQISKLLQQKGLKTEKSYLSKLQNGKLSPASDQMNKALAEVLSSDPVELMAAAYREKIPPEVLKRLCTSA
;
A
#
# COMPACT_ATOMS: atom_id res chain seq x y z
N MET A 1 -0.21 8.30 -12.07
CA MET A 1 0.11 7.62 -10.80
C MET A 1 -1.10 7.71 -9.88
N ASN A 2 -1.60 6.58 -9.40
CA ASN A 2 -2.87 6.49 -8.69
C ASN A 2 -2.74 6.88 -7.20
N ARG A 3 -3.86 6.98 -6.46
CA ARG A 3 -3.84 7.48 -5.07
C ARG A 3 -3.06 6.55 -4.15
N TYR A 4 -3.21 5.25 -4.33
CA TYR A 4 -2.46 4.23 -3.59
C TYR A 4 -0.95 4.37 -3.80
N THR A 5 -0.49 4.46 -5.05
CA THR A 5 0.93 4.60 -5.38
C THR A 5 1.51 5.91 -4.84
N LYS A 6 0.76 7.02 -4.90
CA LYS A 6 1.16 8.30 -4.30
C LYS A 6 1.33 8.20 -2.79
N LEU A 7 0.36 7.61 -2.11
CA LEU A 7 0.40 7.42 -0.65
C LEU A 7 1.57 6.53 -0.25
N LEU A 8 1.73 5.37 -0.88
CA LEU A 8 2.81 4.44 -0.56
C LEU A 8 4.20 5.07 -0.77
N ARG A 9 4.42 5.78 -1.88
CA ARG A 9 5.71 6.47 -2.11
C ARG A 9 5.98 7.51 -1.03
N LYS A 10 4.97 8.28 -0.65
CA LYS A 10 5.09 9.27 0.42
C LYS A 10 5.48 8.61 1.74
N LEU A 11 4.76 7.56 2.15
CA LEU A 11 5.05 6.83 3.38
C LEU A 11 6.46 6.22 3.40
N ILE A 12 6.90 5.63 2.28
CA ILE A 12 8.26 5.10 2.15
C ILE A 12 9.28 6.24 2.28
N HIS A 13 9.06 7.38 1.62
CA HIS A 13 9.94 8.53 1.71
C HIS A 13 10.03 9.07 3.14
N ASP A 14 8.88 9.29 3.79
CA ASP A 14 8.78 9.84 5.14
C ASP A 14 9.37 8.88 6.20
N SER A 15 9.35 7.56 5.95
CA SER A 15 9.93 6.57 6.86
C SER A 15 11.46 6.61 6.95
N ASN A 16 12.14 7.25 5.99
CA ASN A 16 13.61 7.18 5.81
C ASN A 16 14.17 5.76 5.68
N LEU A 17 13.33 4.76 5.37
CA LEU A 17 13.76 3.39 5.14
C LEU A 17 13.99 3.12 3.64
N SER A 18 15.07 2.39 3.34
CA SER A 18 15.25 1.84 2.01
C SER A 18 14.27 0.68 1.75
N LEU A 19 13.95 0.44 0.47
CA LEU A 19 13.12 -0.72 0.07
C LEU A 19 13.70 -2.06 0.56
N SER A 20 15.03 -2.18 0.66
CA SER A 20 15.67 -3.40 1.18
C SER A 20 15.40 -3.58 2.67
N GLN A 21 15.45 -2.50 3.46
CA GLN A 21 15.11 -2.53 4.89
C GLN A 21 13.65 -2.86 5.09
N ILE A 22 12.74 -2.22 4.33
CA ILE A 22 11.30 -2.50 4.37
C ILE A 22 11.05 -3.97 4.03
N SER A 23 11.68 -4.50 2.97
CA SER A 23 11.57 -5.92 2.60
C SER A 23 11.99 -6.85 3.75
N LYS A 24 13.09 -6.53 4.43
CA LYS A 24 13.57 -7.34 5.57
C LYS A 24 12.61 -7.29 6.75
N LEU A 25 12.06 -6.12 7.08
CA LEU A 25 11.08 -5.95 8.15
C LEU A 25 9.77 -6.71 7.87
N LEU A 26 9.32 -6.70 6.62
CA LEU A 26 8.14 -7.47 6.19
C LEU A 26 8.40 -8.99 6.25
N GLN A 27 9.60 -9.44 5.86
CA GLN A 27 10.00 -10.84 5.98
C GLN A 27 10.06 -11.31 7.44
N GLN A 28 10.52 -10.47 8.37
CA GLN A 28 10.50 -10.77 9.80
C GLN A 28 9.06 -10.95 10.35
N LYS A 29 8.06 -10.36 9.69
CA LYS A 29 6.63 -10.58 9.96
C LYS A 29 6.05 -11.81 9.25
N GLY A 30 6.89 -12.64 8.64
CA GLY A 30 6.47 -13.86 7.93
C GLY A 30 5.97 -13.62 6.50
N LEU A 31 6.11 -12.41 5.95
CA LEU A 31 5.68 -12.12 4.58
C LEU A 31 6.78 -12.43 3.57
N LYS A 32 6.44 -13.22 2.54
CA LYS A 32 7.32 -13.45 1.39
C LYS A 32 7.26 -12.23 0.47
N THR A 33 8.24 -11.33 0.60
CA THR A 33 8.37 -10.16 -0.26
C THR A 33 9.83 -9.86 -0.58
N GLU A 34 10.07 -9.12 -1.65
CA GLU A 34 11.40 -8.71 -2.10
C GLU A 34 11.42 -7.22 -2.44
N LYS A 35 12.62 -6.61 -2.42
CA LYS A 35 12.86 -5.25 -2.90
C LYS A 35 12.25 -5.00 -4.30
N SER A 36 12.34 -5.98 -5.18
CA SER A 36 11.84 -5.91 -6.56
C SER A 36 10.31 -5.72 -6.59
N TYR A 37 9.59 -6.46 -5.76
CA TYR A 37 8.14 -6.35 -5.57
C TYR A 37 7.77 -4.96 -5.04
N LEU A 38 8.41 -4.51 -3.97
CA LEU A 38 8.15 -3.19 -3.37
C LEU A 38 8.43 -2.05 -4.36
N SER A 39 9.49 -2.16 -5.15
CA SER A 39 9.82 -1.19 -6.20
C SER A 39 8.72 -1.13 -7.26
N LYS A 40 8.23 -2.27 -7.75
CA LYS A 40 7.13 -2.30 -8.73
C LYS A 40 5.84 -1.74 -8.13
N LEU A 41 5.54 -2.06 -6.88
CA LEU A 41 4.35 -1.61 -6.15
C LEU A 41 4.35 -0.08 -5.95
N GLN A 42 5.44 0.49 -5.42
CA GLN A 42 5.55 1.94 -5.22
C GLN A 42 5.61 2.73 -6.52
N ASN A 43 5.95 2.09 -7.65
CA ASN A 43 5.96 2.74 -8.96
C ASN A 43 4.66 2.51 -9.74
N GLY A 44 3.65 1.85 -9.15
CA GLY A 44 2.36 1.60 -9.78
C GLY A 44 2.41 0.61 -10.95
N LYS A 45 3.47 -0.21 -11.02
CA LYS A 45 3.59 -1.30 -12.00
C LYS A 45 2.80 -2.55 -11.60
N LEU A 46 2.32 -2.59 -10.36
CA LEU A 46 1.45 -3.63 -9.83
C LEU A 46 0.14 -2.99 -9.35
N SER A 47 -0.90 -3.80 -9.31
CA SER A 47 -2.14 -3.44 -8.62
C SER A 47 -1.87 -3.22 -7.12
N PRO A 48 -2.74 -2.46 -6.42
CA PRO A 48 -2.60 -2.26 -4.99
C PRO A 48 -2.49 -3.59 -4.23
N ALA A 49 -1.68 -3.61 -3.18
CA ALA A 49 -1.38 -4.84 -2.45
C ALA A 49 -2.63 -5.45 -1.79
N SER A 50 -2.48 -6.68 -1.30
CA SER A 50 -3.50 -7.34 -0.48
C SER A 50 -3.64 -6.64 0.88
N ASP A 51 -4.76 -6.87 1.56
CA ASP A 51 -5.02 -6.24 2.86
C ASP A 51 -3.98 -6.62 3.91
N GLN A 52 -3.55 -7.89 3.92
CA GLN A 52 -2.48 -8.35 4.80
C GLN A 52 -1.16 -7.61 4.52
N MET A 53 -0.80 -7.43 3.25
CA MET A 53 0.40 -6.70 2.86
C MET A 53 0.28 -5.21 3.20
N ASN A 54 -0.91 -4.61 3.00
CA ASN A 54 -1.16 -3.21 3.33
C ASN A 54 -1.05 -2.95 4.84
N LYS A 55 -1.62 -3.84 5.67
CA LYS A 55 -1.49 -3.76 7.13
C LYS A 55 -0.04 -3.84 7.57
N ALA A 56 0.72 -4.81 7.07
CA ALA A 56 2.12 -4.97 7.42
C ALA A 56 2.99 -3.80 6.93
N LEU A 57 2.73 -3.27 5.73
CA LEU A 57 3.38 -2.05 5.23
C LEU A 57 3.09 -0.87 6.13
N ALA A 58 1.83 -0.68 6.53
CA ALA A 58 1.45 0.43 7.38
C ALA A 58 2.11 0.35 8.76
N GLU A 59 2.20 -0.84 9.35
CA GLU A 59 2.95 -1.07 10.60
C GLU A 59 4.45 -0.75 10.43
N VAL A 60 5.09 -1.25 9.36
CA VAL A 60 6.52 -1.00 9.09
C VAL A 60 6.81 0.48 8.84
N LEU A 61 5.88 1.17 8.20
CA LEU A 61 5.99 2.58 7.84
C LEU A 61 5.39 3.53 8.89
N SER A 62 4.98 3.00 10.06
CA SER A 62 4.37 3.77 11.15
C SER A 62 3.20 4.65 10.69
N SER A 63 2.27 4.06 9.94
CA SER A 63 1.11 4.75 9.35
C SER A 63 -0.19 3.99 9.62
N ASP A 64 -1.33 4.62 9.38
CA ASP A 64 -2.63 3.99 9.54
C ASP A 64 -2.87 2.92 8.45
N PRO A 65 -3.08 1.64 8.80
CA PRO A 65 -3.43 0.60 7.83
C PRO A 65 -4.72 0.90 7.07
N VAL A 66 -5.68 1.58 7.69
CA VAL A 66 -6.98 1.89 7.08
C VAL A 66 -6.80 2.84 5.90
N GLU A 67 -5.93 3.85 6.01
CA GLU A 67 -5.63 4.79 4.92
C GLU A 67 -5.06 4.07 3.69
N LEU A 68 -4.10 3.15 3.91
CA LEU A 68 -3.48 2.40 2.83
C LEU A 68 -4.48 1.45 2.15
N MET A 69 -5.32 0.79 2.95
CA MET A 69 -6.39 -0.09 2.47
C MET A 69 -7.48 0.69 1.72
N ALA A 70 -7.93 1.83 2.24
CA ALA A 70 -8.92 2.69 1.59
C ALA A 70 -8.40 3.19 0.24
N ALA A 71 -7.12 3.60 0.17
CA ALA A 71 -6.49 3.94 -1.09
C ALA A 71 -6.44 2.74 -2.04
N ALA A 72 -6.15 1.52 -1.55
CA ALA A 72 -6.14 0.32 -2.37
C ALA A 72 -7.53 -0.03 -2.92
N TYR A 73 -8.56 0.03 -2.09
CA TYR A 73 -9.94 -0.24 -2.50
C TYR A 73 -10.46 0.79 -3.49
N ARG A 74 -10.16 2.08 -3.29
CA ARG A 74 -10.55 3.14 -4.22
C ARG A 74 -10.06 2.86 -5.65
N GLU A 75 -8.89 2.25 -5.79
CA GLU A 75 -8.31 1.91 -7.10
C GLU A 75 -8.81 0.57 -7.66
N LYS A 76 -9.24 -0.35 -6.78
CA LYS A 76 -9.76 -1.68 -7.18
C LYS A 76 -11.26 -1.66 -7.49
N ILE A 77 -12.02 -0.79 -6.85
CA ILE A 77 -13.48 -0.71 -6.98
C ILE A 77 -13.83 0.09 -8.24
N PRO A 78 -14.69 -0.44 -9.13
CA PRO A 78 -15.18 0.29 -10.28
C PRO A 78 -15.86 1.63 -9.90
N PRO A 79 -15.72 2.69 -10.71
CA PRO A 79 -16.22 4.02 -10.38
C PRO A 79 -17.72 4.06 -10.02
N GLU A 80 -18.57 3.30 -10.73
CA GLU A 80 -20.00 3.24 -10.46
C GLU A 80 -20.32 2.62 -9.09
N VAL A 81 -19.58 1.58 -8.70
CA VAL A 81 -19.72 0.91 -7.39
C VAL A 81 -19.24 1.85 -6.28
N LEU A 82 -18.09 2.49 -6.48
CA LEU A 82 -17.54 3.43 -5.49
C LEU A 82 -18.50 4.62 -5.26
N LYS A 83 -19.09 5.15 -6.33
CA LYS A 83 -20.09 6.22 -6.24
C LYS A 83 -21.28 5.79 -5.38
N ARG A 84 -21.78 4.57 -5.57
CA ARG A 84 -22.88 4.02 -4.75
C ARG A 84 -22.50 3.91 -3.27
N LEU A 85 -21.28 3.48 -2.96
CA LEU A 85 -20.77 3.36 -1.58
C LEU A 85 -20.64 4.72 -0.89
N CYS A 86 -20.13 5.74 -1.59
CA CYS A 86 -19.93 7.08 -1.01
C CYS A 86 -21.21 7.92 -0.89
N THR A 87 -22.26 7.62 -1.67
CA THR A 87 -23.53 8.39 -1.66
C THR A 87 -24.49 7.89 -0.57
N SER A 88 -24.11 6.83 0.16
CA SER A 88 -24.93 6.28 1.25
C SER A 88 -24.40 6.77 2.60
N ALA A 89 -24.62 8.05 2.89
CA ALA A 89 -24.37 8.66 4.19
C ALA A 89 -25.49 9.66 4.49
#